data_AF-A0A8S1TKX3-F1
#
_entry.id   AF-A0A8S1TKX3-F1
#
_cell.length_a   1.000
_cell.length_b   1.000
_cell.length_c   1.000
_cell.angle_alpha   90.00
_cell.angle_beta   90.00
_cell.angle_gamma   90.00
#
_symmetry.space_group_name_H-M   'P 1'
#
loop_
_entity.id
_entity.type
_entity.pdbx_description
1 polymer ?
#
loop_
_entity_poly.entity_id
_entity_poly.type
_entity_poly.pdbx_seq_one_letter_code
_entity_poly.pdbx_strand_id
1 'polypeptide(L)'
;MKHQNMQIQQYNGIPTLLIIMSLKIEEALKYFDEAIQRNPEGSKYYAEKADTLRAVNRTQEALKFCNIALSIDPYNHNYIVIKILTLLQMNRWDESSQLYEQLQKICPNKQLLEQINRDILIQMEQFNQTFGQQ
;
A
#
# COMPACT_ATOMS: atom_id res chain seq x y z
N MET A 1 5.98 -46.40 -21.26
CA MET A 1 6.23 -44.94 -21.13
C MET A 1 5.02 -44.32 -20.47
N LYS A 2 5.26 -43.57 -19.39
CA LYS A 2 4.31 -43.30 -18.31
C LYS A 2 3.31 -42.21 -18.71
N HIS A 3 2.14 -42.61 -19.21
CA HIS A 3 0.93 -41.80 -19.05
C HIS A 3 0.43 -41.94 -17.61
N GLN A 4 1.12 -41.28 -16.68
CA GLN A 4 0.45 -40.88 -15.44
C GLN A 4 -0.36 -39.65 -15.79
N ASN A 5 -1.66 -39.90 -16.05
CA ASN A 5 -2.74 -38.98 -15.73
C ASN A 5 -2.44 -38.39 -14.35
N MET A 6 -1.77 -37.23 -14.32
CA MET A 6 -1.68 -36.42 -13.13
C MET A 6 -3.09 -35.88 -12.97
N GLN A 7 -3.83 -36.65 -12.18
CA GLN A 7 -5.18 -36.35 -11.75
C GLN A 7 -5.24 -34.86 -11.41
N ILE A 8 -6.24 -34.20 -11.97
CA ILE A 8 -6.74 -32.91 -11.53
C ILE A 8 -7.31 -33.14 -10.11
N GLN A 9 -6.43 -33.43 -9.16
CA GLN A 9 -6.74 -33.51 -7.75
C GLN A 9 -6.87 -32.06 -7.29
N GLN A 10 -8.12 -31.60 -7.23
CA GLN A 10 -8.64 -30.68 -6.23
C GLN A 10 -7.57 -29.92 -5.42
N TYR A 11 -6.96 -28.90 -6.03
CA TYR A 11 -6.28 -27.87 -5.26
C TYR A 11 -7.37 -26.93 -4.71
N ASN A 12 -7.75 -27.23 -3.47
CA ASN A 12 -8.59 -26.43 -2.57
C ASN A 12 -8.44 -24.93 -2.83
N GLY A 13 -9.55 -24.19 -2.85
CA GLY A 13 -9.64 -22.80 -3.34
C GLY A 13 -8.74 -21.74 -2.69
N ILE A 14 -7.97 -22.06 -1.64
CA ILE A 14 -7.09 -21.12 -0.93
C ILE A 14 -5.71 -20.99 -1.61
N PRO A 15 -4.93 -22.07 -1.86
CA PRO A 15 -3.69 -22.01 -2.64
C PRO A 15 -3.83 -21.35 -4.03
N THR A 16 -4.87 -21.70 -4.78
CA THR A 16 -5.11 -21.16 -6.13
C THR A 16 -5.46 -19.67 -6.08
N LEU A 17 -6.27 -19.25 -5.11
CA LEU A 17 -6.62 -17.85 -4.92
C LEU A 17 -5.39 -17.02 -4.52
N LEU A 18 -4.55 -17.55 -3.60
CA LEU A 18 -3.31 -16.89 -3.19
C LEU A 18 -2.37 -16.70 -4.39
N ILE A 19 -2.19 -17.71 -5.24
CA ILE A 19 -1.35 -17.59 -6.45
C ILE A 19 -1.91 -16.53 -7.41
N ILE A 20 -3.22 -16.52 -7.66
CA ILE A 20 -3.86 -15.52 -8.52
C ILE A 20 -3.72 -14.11 -7.93
N MET A 21 -3.89 -13.96 -6.62
CA MET A 21 -3.71 -12.68 -5.94
C MET A 21 -2.26 -12.20 -6.03
N SER A 22 -1.28 -13.06 -5.73
CA SER A 22 0.14 -12.74 -5.87
C SER A 22 0.51 -12.34 -7.28
N LEU A 23 0.03 -13.08 -8.30
CA LEU A 23 0.28 -12.77 -9.71
C LEU A 23 -0.28 -11.39 -10.09
N LYS A 24 -1.51 -11.09 -9.69
CA LYS A 24 -2.14 -9.78 -9.95
C LYS A 24 -1.38 -8.64 -9.29
N ILE A 25 -0.86 -8.85 -8.08
CA ILE A 25 -0.06 -7.81 -7.41
C ILE A 25 1.28 -7.61 -8.15
N GLU A 26 1.95 -8.68 -8.58
CA GLU A 26 3.18 -8.54 -9.36
C GLU A 26 2.95 -7.84 -10.70
N GLU A 27 1.87 -8.15 -11.40
CA GLU A 27 1.46 -7.45 -12.62
C GLU A 27 1.19 -5.96 -12.36
N ALA A 28 0.50 -5.63 -11.26
CA ALA A 28 0.26 -4.23 -10.87
C ALA A 28 1.58 -3.49 -10.58
N LEU A 29 2.50 -4.11 -9.84
CA LEU A 29 3.81 -3.52 -9.55
C LEU A 29 4.62 -3.29 -10.84
N LYS A 30 4.59 -4.24 -11.77
CA LYS A 30 5.25 -4.10 -13.08
C LYS A 30 4.63 -2.98 -13.91
N TYR A 31 3.30 -2.84 -13.89
CA TYR A 31 2.62 -1.73 -14.54
C TYR A 31 3.10 -0.37 -14.00
N PHE A 32 3.23 -0.24 -12.68
CA PHE A 32 3.77 0.99 -12.09
C PHE A 32 5.24 1.22 -12.44
N ASP A 33 6.06 0.16 -12.51
CA ASP A 33 7.44 0.26 -12.96
C ASP A 33 7.56 0.78 -14.40
N GLU A 34 6.74 0.26 -15.32
CA GLU A 34 6.69 0.75 -16.70
C GLU A 34 6.18 2.20 -16.77
N ALA A 35 5.18 2.55 -15.97
CA ALA A 35 4.65 3.92 -15.91
C ALA A 35 5.70 4.92 -15.38
N ILE A 36 6.46 4.55 -14.35
CA ILE A 36 7.57 5.33 -13.81
C ILE A 36 8.68 5.50 -14.86
N GLN A 37 9.02 4.45 -15.60
CA GLN A 37 10.02 4.55 -16.67
C GLN A 37 9.60 5.51 -17.78
N ARG A 38 8.30 5.54 -18.13
CA ARG A 38 7.76 6.43 -19.16
C ARG A 38 7.59 7.87 -18.67
N ASN A 39 7.24 8.05 -17.39
CA ASN A 39 7.08 9.36 -16.76
C ASN A 39 7.68 9.38 -15.35
N PRO A 40 8.99 9.67 -15.22
CA PRO A 40 9.67 9.68 -13.92
C PRO A 40 9.20 10.78 -12.97
N GLU A 41 8.55 11.83 -13.47
CA GLU A 41 7.99 12.93 -12.67
C GLU A 41 6.54 12.66 -12.22
N GLY A 42 5.95 11.54 -12.65
CA GLY A 42 4.61 11.14 -12.24
C GLY A 42 4.56 10.64 -10.79
N SER A 43 4.55 11.55 -9.82
CA SER A 43 4.47 11.28 -8.37
C SER A 43 3.39 10.24 -8.00
N LYS A 44 2.25 10.30 -8.70
CA LYS A 44 1.14 9.35 -8.55
C LYS A 44 1.58 7.89 -8.70
N TYR A 45 2.40 7.54 -9.68
CA TYR A 45 2.78 6.14 -9.90
C TYR A 45 3.63 5.59 -8.76
N TYR A 46 4.48 6.42 -8.15
CA TYR A 46 5.23 6.04 -6.96
C TYR A 46 4.31 5.83 -5.75
N ALA A 47 3.30 6.67 -5.56
CA ALA A 47 2.34 6.53 -4.48
C ALA A 47 1.46 5.28 -4.61
N GLU A 48 0.92 5.02 -5.80
CA GLU A 48 0.10 3.83 -6.07
C GLU A 48 0.92 2.54 -5.91
N LYS A 49 2.20 2.57 -6.36
CA LYS A 49 3.14 1.48 -6.11
C LYS A 49 3.40 1.28 -4.62
N ALA A 50 3.58 2.37 -3.87
CA ALA A 50 3.80 2.30 -2.43
C ALA A 50 2.60 1.68 -1.70
N ASP A 51 1.38 2.10 -2.04
CA ASP A 51 0.17 1.57 -1.41
C ASP A 51 -0.03 0.08 -1.74
N THR A 52 0.23 -0.31 -3.00
CA THR A 52 0.21 -1.72 -3.42
C THR A 52 1.22 -2.55 -2.62
N LEU A 53 2.45 -2.06 -2.44
CA LEU A 53 3.49 -2.72 -1.64
C LEU A 53 3.10 -2.83 -0.16
N ARG A 54 2.49 -1.79 0.40
CA ARG A 54 1.98 -1.78 1.78
C ARG A 54 0.90 -2.86 1.96
N ALA A 55 -0.03 -2.97 1.03
CA ALA A 55 -1.11 -3.97 1.06
C ALA A 55 -0.61 -5.42 1.06
N VAL A 56 0.56 -5.69 0.45
CA VAL A 56 1.23 -7.01 0.51
C VAL A 56 2.33 -7.10 1.56
N ASN A 57 2.29 -6.22 2.57
CA ASN A 57 3.21 -6.20 3.72
C ASN A 57 4.70 -5.98 3.35
N ARG A 58 5.00 -5.47 2.15
CA ARG A 58 6.35 -5.03 1.73
C ARG A 58 6.58 -3.56 2.15
N THR A 59 6.36 -3.29 3.44
CA THR A 59 6.28 -1.92 4.01
C THR A 59 7.58 -1.13 3.89
N GLN A 60 8.73 -1.79 3.99
CA GLN A 60 10.04 -1.13 3.80
C GLN A 60 10.22 -0.57 2.39
N GLU A 61 9.75 -1.29 1.37
CA GLU A 61 9.79 -0.82 -0.01
C GLU A 61 8.71 0.24 -0.24
N ALA A 62 7.51 0.05 0.30
CA ALA A 62 6.45 1.05 0.26
C ALA A 62 6.94 2.41 0.78
N LEU A 63 7.64 2.43 1.93
CA LEU A 63 8.15 3.66 2.51
C LEU A 63 9.13 4.40 1.59
N LYS A 64 10.00 3.67 0.86
CA LYS A 64 10.91 4.28 -0.13
C LYS A 64 10.12 4.99 -1.22
N PHE A 65 9.11 4.33 -1.76
CA PHE A 65 8.28 4.88 -2.83
C PHE A 65 7.38 6.04 -2.35
N CYS A 66 6.87 5.99 -1.12
CA CYS A 66 6.21 7.14 -0.47
C CYS A 66 7.13 8.37 -0.41
N ASN A 67 8.40 8.17 -0.02
CA ASN A 67 9.36 9.28 0.05
C ASN A 67 9.65 9.88 -1.32
N ILE A 68 9.72 9.05 -2.38
CA ILE A 68 9.90 9.55 -3.74
C ILE A 68 8.67 10.35 -4.19
N ALA A 69 7.46 9.82 -3.99
CA ALA A 69 6.21 10.53 -4.31
C ALA A 69 6.15 11.91 -3.64
N LEU A 70 6.49 11.97 -2.35
CA LEU A 70 6.53 13.20 -1.56
C LEU A 70 7.69 14.13 -1.91
N SER A 71 8.80 13.64 -2.46
CA SER A 71 9.86 14.53 -2.96
C SER A 71 9.44 15.28 -4.23
N ILE A 72 8.51 14.71 -5.01
CA ILE A 72 7.99 15.31 -6.24
C ILE A 72 6.78 16.20 -5.92
N ASP A 73 5.86 15.74 -5.06
CA ASP A 73 4.70 16.50 -4.60
C ASP A 73 4.60 16.46 -3.06
N PRO A 74 5.27 17.40 -2.36
CA PRO A 74 5.41 17.37 -0.91
C PRO A 74 4.13 17.63 -0.12
N TYR A 75 3.13 18.26 -0.74
CA TYR A 75 1.92 18.73 -0.07
C TYR A 75 0.69 17.88 -0.40
N ASN A 76 0.88 16.74 -1.06
CA ASN A 76 -0.20 15.84 -1.39
C ASN A 76 -0.65 15.05 -0.15
N HIS A 77 -1.84 15.39 0.37
CA HIS A 77 -2.43 14.75 1.55
C HIS A 77 -2.54 13.24 1.38
N ASN A 78 -2.88 12.74 0.19
CA ASN A 78 -3.02 11.30 -0.05
C ASN A 78 -1.68 10.57 0.11
N TYR A 79 -0.58 11.16 -0.35
CA TYR A 79 0.76 10.52 -0.25
C TYR A 79 1.26 10.52 1.19
N ILE A 80 0.94 11.59 1.94
CA ILE A 80 1.21 11.66 3.38
C ILE A 80 0.41 10.59 4.12
N VAL A 81 -0.87 10.39 3.78
CA VAL A 81 -1.72 9.34 4.36
C VAL A 81 -1.14 7.95 4.09
N ILE A 82 -0.75 7.63 2.85
CA ILE A 82 -0.14 6.32 2.53
C ILE A 82 1.13 6.11 3.35
N LYS A 83 1.97 7.15 3.53
CA LYS A 83 3.17 7.09 4.37
C LYS A 83 2.83 6.88 5.86
N ILE A 84 1.83 7.59 6.39
CA ILE A 84 1.32 7.42 7.76
C ILE A 84 0.90 5.98 7.98
N LEU A 85 0.03 5.43 7.11
CA LEU A 85 -0.43 4.04 7.19
C LEU A 85 0.72 3.04 7.12
N THR A 86 1.69 3.28 6.24
CA THR A 86 2.89 2.45 6.12
C THR A 86 3.71 2.44 7.41
N LEU A 87 3.90 3.60 8.04
CA LEU A 87 4.65 3.72 9.31
C LEU A 87 3.91 3.08 10.46
N LEU A 88 2.59 3.22 10.54
CA LEU A 88 1.75 2.57 11.55
C LEU A 88 1.87 1.04 11.44
N GLN A 89 1.80 0.49 10.23
CA GLN A 89 1.99 -0.94 9.98
C GLN A 89 3.40 -1.43 10.36
N MET A 90 4.40 -0.54 10.34
CA MET A 90 5.77 -0.80 10.81
C MET A 90 5.95 -0.57 12.32
N ASN A 91 4.89 -0.22 13.06
CA ASN A 91 4.94 0.20 14.47
C ASN A 91 5.82 1.44 14.73
N ARG A 92 5.99 2.31 13.73
CA ARG A 92 6.76 3.57 13.83
C ARG A 92 5.83 4.74 14.17
N TRP A 93 5.28 4.68 15.38
CA TRP A 93 4.24 5.60 15.88
C TRP A 93 4.70 7.06 15.96
N ASP A 94 5.94 7.30 16.37
CA ASP A 94 6.47 8.66 16.55
C ASP A 94 6.54 9.42 15.21
N GLU A 95 7.09 8.78 14.17
CA GLU A 95 7.20 9.38 12.84
C GLU A 95 5.85 9.55 12.17
N SER A 96 4.94 8.59 12.39
CA SER A 96 3.55 8.69 11.94
C SER A 96 2.86 9.91 12.56
N SER A 97 3.05 10.13 13.87
CA SER A 97 2.45 11.26 14.58
C SER A 97 2.96 12.61 14.07
N GLN A 98 4.26 12.72 13.80
CA GLN A 98 4.85 13.93 13.21
C GLN A 98 4.27 14.25 11.83
N LEU A 99 4.11 13.23 10.96
CA LEU A 99 3.49 13.42 9.65
C LEU A 99 2.01 13.81 9.76
N TYR A 100 1.31 13.26 10.74
CA TYR A 100 -0.07 13.59 10.98
C TYR A 100 -0.24 15.05 11.44
N GLU A 101 0.64 15.57 12.28
CA GLU A 101 0.68 17.00 12.61
C GLU A 101 0.95 17.88 11.38
N GLN A 102 1.84 17.44 10.48
CA GLN A 102 2.08 18.14 9.21
C GLN A 102 0.83 18.14 8.33
N LEU A 103 0.17 16.99 8.20
CA LEU A 103 -1.07 16.81 7.44
C LEU A 103 -2.16 17.79 7.89
N GLN A 104 -2.33 17.97 9.20
CA GLN A 104 -3.29 18.93 9.75
C GLN A 104 -3.01 20.37 9.34
N LYS A 105 -1.73 20.77 9.27
CA LYS A 105 -1.32 22.13 8.89
C LYS A 105 -1.55 22.43 7.42
N ILE A 106 -1.42 21.42 6.56
CA ILE A 106 -1.57 21.57 5.11
C ILE A 106 -3.02 21.33 4.65
N CYS A 107 -3.86 20.69 5.46
CA CYS A 107 -5.25 20.40 5.11
C CYS A 107 -6.04 21.70 4.89
N PRO A 108 -6.60 21.93 3.68
CA PRO A 108 -7.29 23.18 3.36
C PRO A 108 -8.61 23.37 4.13
N ASN A 109 -9.21 22.29 4.64
CA ASN A 109 -10.48 22.32 5.37
C ASN A 109 -10.53 21.19 6.42
N LYS A 110 -11.11 21.50 7.58
CA LYS A 110 -11.44 20.56 8.66
C LYS A 110 -12.27 19.34 8.19
N GLN A 111 -13.23 19.51 7.28
CA GLN A 111 -14.05 18.41 6.76
C GLN A 111 -13.20 17.35 6.03
N LEU A 112 -12.23 17.79 5.22
CA LEU A 112 -11.31 16.87 4.54
C LEU A 112 -10.41 16.14 5.54
N LEU A 113 -9.94 16.83 6.57
CA LEU A 113 -9.18 16.21 7.66
C LEU A 113 -10.02 15.15 8.40
N GLU A 114 -11.30 15.41 8.67
CA GLU A 114 -12.21 14.45 9.30
C GLU A 114 -12.42 13.20 8.42
N GLN A 115 -12.53 13.37 7.11
CA GLN A 115 -12.61 12.24 6.17
C GLN A 115 -11.34 11.41 6.20
N ILE A 116 -10.18 12.05 6.10
CA ILE A 116 -8.87 11.37 6.15
C ILE A 116 -8.70 10.61 7.47
N ASN A 117 -9.12 11.19 8.59
CA ASN A 117 -9.06 10.53 9.90
C ASN A 117 -9.91 9.27 9.95
N ARG A 118 -11.12 9.35 9.39
CA ARG A 118 -12.01 8.20 9.27
C ARG A 118 -11.37 7.11 8.40
N ASP A 119 -10.79 7.48 7.26
CA ASP A 119 -10.17 6.52 6.34
C ASP A 119 -8.96 5.82 6.98
N ILE A 120 -8.10 6.57 7.69
CA ILE A 120 -6.99 6.01 8.45
C ILE A 120 -7.49 5.02 9.51
N LEU A 121 -8.52 5.39 10.26
CA LEU A 121 -9.09 4.53 11.30
C LEU A 121 -9.65 3.23 10.71
N ILE A 122 -10.38 3.30 9.59
CA ILE A 122 -10.90 2.13 8.89
C ILE A 122 -9.76 1.22 8.43
N GLN A 123 -8.71 1.79 7.85
CA GLN A 123 -7.55 1.02 7.38
C GLN A 123 -6.80 0.35 8.55
N MET A 124 -6.66 1.05 9.68
CA MET A 124 -6.07 0.47 10.89
C MET A 124 -6.93 -0.66 11.47
N GLU A 125 -8.25 -0.49 11.50
CA GLU A 125 -9.17 -1.51 11.98
C GLU A 125 -9.13 -2.76 11.08
N GLN A 126 -9.15 -2.58 9.75
CA GLN A 126 -9.00 -3.67 8.79
C GLN A 126 -7.67 -4.42 8.97
N PHE A 127 -6.57 -3.68 9.20
CA PHE A 127 -5.27 -4.28 9.49
C PHE A 127 -5.31 -5.11 10.78
N ASN A 128 -5.89 -4.58 11.86
CA ASN A 128 -6.03 -5.30 13.13
C ASN A 128 -6.92 -6.54 13.01
N GLN A 129 -7.97 -6.50 12.19
CA GLN A 129 -8.82 -7.68 11.93
C GLN A 129 -8.10 -8.75 11.10
N THR A 130 -7.26 -8.35 10.16
CA THR A 130 -6.56 -9.28 9.24
C THR A 130 -5.29 -9.88 9.84
N PHE A 131 -4.61 -9.18 10.74
CA PHE A 131 -3.31 -9.59 11.29
C PHE A 131 -3.23 -9.60 12.83
N GLY A 132 -4.23 -9.07 13.54
CA GLY A 132 -4.25 -8.96 15.01
C GLY A 132 -4.80 -10.18 15.76
N GLN A 133 -5.12 -11.29 15.06
CA GLN A 133 -5.35 -12.58 15.70
C GLN A 133 -4.02 -13.35 15.78
N GLN A 134 -3.21 -13.04 16.79
CA GLN A 134 -2.18 -13.93 17.32
C GLN A 134 -2.31 -14.02 18.83
#